data_AF-A0A395HET4-F1
#
_entry.id   AF-A0A395HET4-F1
#
_cell.length_a   1.000
_cell.length_b   1.000
_cell.length_c   1.000
_cell.angle_alpha   90.00
_cell.angle_beta   90.00
_cell.angle_gamma   90.00
#
_symmetry.space_group_name_H-M   'P 1'
#
loop_
_entity.id
_entity.type
_entity.pdbx_description
1 polymer ?
#
loop_
_entity_poly.entity_id
_entity_poly.type
_entity_poly.pdbx_seq_one_letter_code
_entity_poly.pdbx_strand_id
1 'polypeptide(L)'
;MQMLLMTAGSLPCVQKLIEYGADRFAKTRDGKTPATVAGEMNTTRVWYRALDECGYDFDGHTKVLPLGLTPWVRSKTAMSKFFFLWPFLMIFMALWILSHMVVFAAVPIMIATTYGLQWLAQKVASQSISEYRILQKTPYLSGVFAGSLFWVGVRYVFYVLPATYTSSPISNICFALFFSLTAYFYFTAMVEDPGFVPKLGSRNQQRAVIAELFEQWKFDEENFCVSCMVRKPLRSKHCKRCGRCVAKHDHHCPWIDNCVGSNNLRHFVLYITCLEVGIILFVQLTYSYIAILPAPVNPTCNVINETLCDYVLRDTFTLVLDVWVIIQLVWVTMLCAVQLVQISRNQTTYENMRGHSIDRSYPSSRAFASALAAGTTSFEGAGLSSAGQGPNPALAHGAAHRHGRGGCLQQWTSLLGIDTFFATARDGLRDGPRATRAKNPFSRGVVTNCRDFWCDPAPYFGQREAGSGMLGGEVVNYNQMYEMPSRMHSGGRYRSLADDDPEQNA
;
A
#
# COMPACT_ATOMS: atom_id res chain seq x y z
N MET A 1 -0.29 17.74 28.75
CA MET A 1 -0.07 18.76 27.70
C MET A 1 0.92 19.84 28.14
N GLN A 2 0.72 20.44 29.32
CA GLN A 2 1.65 21.44 29.86
C GLN A 2 3.07 20.91 30.10
N MET A 3 3.25 19.66 30.57
CA MET A 3 4.59 19.05 30.73
C MET A 3 5.41 18.89 29.43
N LEU A 4 4.75 18.80 28.27
CA LEU A 4 5.42 18.63 26.97
C LEU A 4 5.65 19.98 26.25
N LEU A 5 4.81 20.98 26.53
CA LEU A 5 5.12 22.38 26.23
C LEU A 5 6.33 22.85 27.05
N MET A 6 6.48 22.35 28.29
CA MET A 6 7.63 22.65 29.16
C MET A 6 8.96 22.04 28.70
N THR A 7 8.99 20.97 27.90
CA THR A 7 10.24 20.22 27.65
C THR A 7 10.87 20.35 26.27
N ALA A 8 10.21 20.85 25.20
CA ALA A 8 10.91 21.10 23.92
C ALA A 8 10.13 21.82 22.78
N GLY A 9 8.86 22.21 22.92
CA GLY A 9 8.14 22.81 21.78
C GLY A 9 8.01 21.89 20.54
N SER A 10 8.00 20.57 20.75
CA SER A 10 7.86 19.59 19.66
C SER A 10 6.43 19.57 19.10
N LEU A 11 6.25 20.09 17.88
CA LEU A 11 4.95 20.12 17.18
C LEU A 11 4.25 18.75 17.14
N PRO A 12 4.91 17.63 16.75
CA PRO A 12 4.25 16.33 16.70
C PRO A 12 3.71 15.85 18.04
N CYS A 13 4.38 16.18 19.15
CA CYS A 13 3.94 15.80 20.49
C CYS A 13 2.70 16.59 20.93
N VAL A 14 2.71 17.91 20.71
CA VAL A 14 1.57 18.78 21.05
C VAL A 14 0.35 18.40 20.19
N GLN A 15 0.56 18.18 18.89
CA GLN A 15 -0.48 17.74 17.97
C GLN A 15 -1.11 16.42 18.43
N LYS A 16 -0.30 15.39 18.73
CA LYS A 16 -0.81 14.10 19.19
C LYS A 16 -1.64 14.21 20.46
N LEU A 17 -1.21 15.02 21.43
CA LEU A 17 -1.98 15.23 22.66
C LEU A 17 -3.36 15.83 22.38
N ILE A 18 -3.43 16.85 21.51
CA ILE A 18 -4.69 17.47 21.12
C ILE A 18 -5.57 16.47 20.35
N GLU A 19 -4.98 15.65 19.46
CA GLU A 19 -5.67 14.57 18.74
C GLU A 19 -6.26 13.51 19.70
N TYR A 20 -5.56 13.16 20.77
CA TYR A 20 -6.03 12.23 21.81
C TYR A 20 -7.02 12.86 22.80
N GLY A 21 -7.50 14.08 22.55
CA GLY A 21 -8.52 14.72 23.36
C GLY A 21 -8.00 15.35 24.65
N ALA A 22 -6.71 15.70 24.73
CA ALA A 22 -6.22 16.50 25.85
C ALA A 22 -7.00 17.81 25.96
N ASP A 23 -7.40 18.15 27.19
CA ASP A 23 -8.13 19.39 27.45
C ASP A 23 -7.23 20.61 27.19
N ARG A 24 -7.68 21.44 26.24
CA ARG A 24 -7.01 22.66 25.78
C ARG A 24 -7.17 23.83 26.76
N PHE A 25 -8.12 23.72 27.68
CA PHE A 25 -8.44 24.75 28.67
C PHE A 25 -8.02 24.37 30.09
N ALA A 26 -7.41 23.19 30.27
CA ALA A 26 -6.96 22.69 31.56
C ALA A 26 -5.98 23.67 32.23
N LYS A 27 -6.28 24.08 33.46
CA LYS A 27 -5.48 25.04 34.21
C LYS A 27 -4.44 24.34 35.10
N THR A 28 -3.25 24.93 35.23
CA THR A 28 -2.27 24.51 36.24
C THR A 28 -2.77 24.83 37.65
N ARG A 29 -2.03 24.38 38.68
CA ARG A 29 -2.24 24.84 40.07
C ARG A 29 -2.20 26.37 40.20
N ASP A 30 -1.43 27.03 39.34
CA ASP A 30 -1.31 28.50 39.28
C ASP A 30 -2.37 29.16 38.38
N GLY A 31 -3.37 28.40 37.90
CA GLY A 31 -4.46 28.92 37.07
C GLY A 31 -4.10 29.16 35.59
N LYS A 32 -2.88 28.82 35.15
CA LYS A 32 -2.40 29.08 33.78
C LYS A 32 -2.94 28.05 32.80
N THR A 33 -3.41 28.50 31.64
CA THR A 33 -3.86 27.64 30.53
C THR A 33 -2.68 27.19 29.66
N PRO A 34 -2.84 26.17 28.81
CA PRO A 34 -1.81 25.78 27.84
C PRO A 34 -1.40 26.91 26.90
N ALA A 35 -2.34 27.79 26.52
CA ALA A 35 -2.06 28.96 25.69
C ALA A 35 -1.16 29.98 26.41
N THR A 36 -1.42 30.27 27.68
CA THR A 36 -0.57 31.18 28.48
C THR A 36 0.81 30.59 28.71
N VAL A 37 0.91 29.27 28.96
CA VAL A 37 2.21 28.58 29.11
C VAL A 37 2.99 28.60 27.81
N ALA A 38 2.33 28.42 26.65
CA ALA A 38 2.98 28.55 25.35
C ALA A 38 3.51 29.98 25.10
N GLY A 39 2.82 31.00 25.61
CA GLY A 39 3.27 32.39 25.65
C GLY A 39 4.56 32.58 26.44
N GLU A 40 4.56 32.14 27.70
CA GLU A 40 5.71 32.26 28.61
C GLU A 40 6.94 31.50 28.09
N MET A 41 6.74 30.38 27.40
CA MET A 41 7.80 29.54 26.84
C MET A 41 8.23 29.94 25.42
N ASN A 42 7.69 31.03 24.84
CA ASN A 42 7.95 31.44 23.46
C ASN A 42 7.68 30.33 22.40
N THR A 43 6.68 29.48 22.66
CA THR A 43 6.27 28.35 21.79
C THR A 43 4.87 28.55 21.18
N THR A 44 4.33 29.76 21.22
CA THR A 44 3.00 30.12 20.68
C THR A 44 2.81 29.70 19.23
N ARG A 45 3.84 29.82 18.38
CA ARG A 45 3.80 29.37 16.99
C ARG A 45 3.52 27.88 16.86
N VAL A 46 4.13 27.06 17.71
CA VAL A 46 3.92 25.60 17.74
C VAL A 46 2.52 25.28 18.23
N TRP A 47 2.07 25.98 19.28
CA TRP A 47 0.74 25.83 19.85
C TRP A 47 -0.38 26.15 18.84
N TYR A 48 -0.34 27.34 18.22
CA TYR A 48 -1.37 27.74 17.26
C TYR A 48 -1.33 26.90 15.99
N ARG A 49 -0.13 26.50 15.53
CA ARG A 49 -0.02 25.55 14.44
C ARG A 49 -0.63 24.19 14.81
N ALA A 50 -0.39 23.68 16.00
CA ALA A 50 -1.00 22.42 16.45
C ALA A 50 -2.54 22.54 16.57
N LEU A 51 -3.06 23.66 17.08
CA LEU A 51 -4.50 23.93 17.12
C LEU A 51 -5.09 23.96 15.71
N ASP A 52 -4.50 24.73 14.80
CA ASP A 52 -4.90 24.81 13.39
C ASP A 52 -4.87 23.44 12.71
N GLU A 53 -3.82 22.67 12.96
CA GLU A 53 -3.63 21.33 12.40
C GLU A 53 -4.66 20.31 12.95
N CYS A 54 -5.06 20.47 14.20
CA CYS A 54 -6.11 19.69 14.82
C CYS A 54 -7.52 20.24 14.57
N GLY A 55 -7.67 21.41 13.93
CA GLY A 55 -8.97 21.98 13.56
C GLY A 55 -9.61 22.94 14.54
N TYR A 56 -8.80 23.53 15.39
CA TYR A 56 -9.22 24.53 16.35
C TYR A 56 -8.80 25.92 15.87
N ASP A 57 -9.56 26.93 16.25
CA ASP A 57 -9.16 28.33 16.08
C ASP A 57 -8.05 28.72 17.08
N PHE A 58 -7.66 30.00 17.06
CA PHE A 58 -6.64 30.52 17.96
C PHE A 58 -7.06 30.43 19.43
N ASP A 59 -8.36 30.50 19.71
CA ASP A 59 -8.93 30.43 21.06
C ASP A 59 -9.11 28.97 21.54
N GLY A 60 -8.91 27.98 20.66
CA GLY A 60 -9.02 26.56 20.99
C GLY A 60 -10.43 25.98 20.84
N HIS A 61 -11.37 26.73 20.26
CA HIS A 61 -12.69 26.28 19.85
C HIS A 61 -12.65 25.63 18.47
N THR A 62 -13.63 24.76 18.18
CA THR A 62 -13.67 24.01 16.92
C THR A 62 -13.97 24.94 15.75
N LYS A 63 -13.16 24.90 14.69
CA LYS A 63 -13.42 25.68 13.48
C LYS A 63 -14.76 25.31 12.86
N VAL A 64 -15.61 26.31 12.64
CA VAL A 64 -16.90 26.15 11.96
C VAL A 64 -16.68 26.41 10.47
N LEU A 65 -16.93 25.41 9.63
CA LEU A 65 -16.95 25.55 8.19
C LEU A 65 -18.31 26.14 7.76
N PRO A 66 -18.33 26.98 6.71
CA PRO A 66 -19.58 27.47 6.15
C PRO A 66 -20.47 26.31 5.70
N LEU A 67 -21.79 26.53 5.67
CA LEU A 67 -22.82 25.54 5.26
C LEU A 67 -22.96 24.32 6.19
N GLY A 68 -22.44 24.37 7.42
CA GLY A 68 -22.61 23.27 8.39
C GLY A 68 -21.84 22.00 8.02
N LEU A 69 -20.78 22.10 7.20
CA LEU A 69 -19.98 20.95 6.75
C LEU A 69 -19.01 20.41 7.82
N THR A 70 -18.87 21.09 8.98
CA THR A 70 -17.94 20.68 10.05
C THR A 70 -18.13 19.22 10.50
N PRO A 71 -19.34 18.74 10.81
CA PRO A 71 -19.53 17.35 11.24
C PRO A 71 -19.12 16.33 10.17
N TRP A 72 -19.30 16.68 8.89
CA TRP A 72 -18.94 15.83 7.76
C TRP A 72 -17.43 15.74 7.56
N VAL A 73 -16.73 16.88 7.52
CA VAL A 73 -15.27 16.95 7.35
C VAL A 73 -14.51 16.33 8.53
N ARG A 74 -15.15 16.28 9.71
CA ARG A 74 -14.62 15.67 10.94
C ARG A 74 -15.00 14.20 11.13
N SER A 75 -15.90 13.66 10.32
CA SER A 75 -16.29 12.26 10.40
C SER A 75 -15.32 11.39 9.61
N LYS A 76 -14.58 10.50 10.30
CA LYS A 76 -13.68 9.53 9.64
C LYS A 76 -14.43 8.68 8.61
N THR A 77 -15.62 8.19 8.96
CA THR A 77 -16.45 7.39 8.06
C THR A 77 -16.88 8.16 6.83
N ALA A 78 -17.31 9.42 6.98
CA ALA A 78 -17.72 10.25 5.85
C ALA A 78 -16.53 10.58 4.93
N MET A 79 -15.37 10.88 5.51
CA MET A 79 -14.15 11.17 4.76
C MET A 79 -13.60 9.95 4.04
N SER A 80 -13.58 8.78 4.68
CA SER A 80 -13.19 7.54 4.00
C SER A 80 -14.11 7.24 2.82
N LYS A 81 -15.44 7.37 2.98
CA LYS A 81 -16.39 7.17 1.87
C LYS A 81 -16.19 8.20 0.75
N PHE A 82 -15.99 9.47 1.09
CA PHE A 82 -15.73 10.52 0.11
C PHE A 82 -14.49 10.19 -0.73
N PHE A 83 -13.34 9.96 -0.10
CA PHE A 83 -12.11 9.68 -0.83
C PHE A 83 -12.15 8.36 -1.61
N PHE A 84 -12.83 7.34 -1.09
CA PHE A 84 -13.01 6.07 -1.81
C PHE A 84 -13.91 6.21 -3.06
N LEU A 85 -15.00 6.98 -2.97
CA LEU A 85 -15.96 7.13 -4.08
C LEU A 85 -15.56 8.23 -5.08
N TRP A 86 -14.74 9.20 -4.67
CA TRP A 86 -14.34 10.33 -5.52
C TRP A 86 -13.69 9.92 -6.86
N PRO A 87 -12.81 8.91 -6.92
CA PRO A 87 -12.26 8.41 -8.18
C PRO A 87 -13.29 7.87 -9.17
N PHE A 88 -14.44 7.35 -8.72
CA PHE A 88 -15.48 6.87 -9.63
C PHE A 88 -15.99 8.00 -10.51
N LEU A 89 -16.26 9.17 -9.91
CA LEU A 89 -16.69 10.36 -10.62
C LEU A 89 -15.58 10.92 -11.51
N MET A 90 -14.34 11.04 -11.00
CA MET A 90 -13.24 11.58 -11.80
C MET A 90 -12.91 10.73 -13.02
N ILE A 91 -12.87 9.41 -12.87
CA ILE A 91 -12.63 8.48 -13.98
C ILE A 91 -13.76 8.62 -15.00
N PHE A 92 -15.02 8.64 -14.56
CA PHE A 92 -16.16 8.85 -15.44
C PHE A 92 -16.05 10.16 -16.24
N MET A 93 -15.79 11.28 -15.57
CA MET A 93 -15.67 12.58 -16.22
C MET A 93 -14.52 12.59 -17.24
N ALA A 94 -13.38 12.00 -16.90
CA ALA A 94 -12.24 11.91 -17.81
C ALA A 94 -12.58 11.07 -19.06
N LEU A 95 -13.15 9.87 -18.87
CA LEU A 95 -13.56 8.99 -19.97
C LEU A 95 -14.66 9.64 -20.84
N TRP A 96 -15.64 10.30 -20.21
CA TRP A 96 -16.74 10.97 -20.90
C TRP A 96 -16.25 12.13 -21.77
N ILE A 97 -15.41 13.02 -21.23
CA ILE A 97 -14.83 14.15 -21.98
C ILE A 97 -14.01 13.62 -23.17
N LEU A 98 -13.14 12.64 -22.95
CA LEU A 98 -12.28 12.07 -23.99
C LEU A 98 -13.07 11.36 -25.10
N SER A 99 -14.24 10.81 -24.80
CA SER A 99 -15.04 10.05 -25.76
C SER A 99 -16.06 10.89 -26.52
N HIS A 100 -16.52 12.02 -25.97
CA HIS A 100 -17.62 12.82 -26.55
C HIS A 100 -17.15 14.15 -27.18
N MET A 101 -15.86 14.50 -27.05
CA MET A 101 -15.32 15.75 -27.58
C MET A 101 -14.21 15.48 -28.60
N VAL A 102 -14.00 16.45 -29.51
CA VAL A 102 -12.86 16.41 -30.45
C VAL A 102 -11.54 16.44 -29.69
N VAL A 103 -10.57 15.63 -30.09
CA VAL A 103 -9.32 15.39 -29.33
C VAL A 103 -8.58 16.67 -28.90
N PHE A 104 -8.54 17.70 -29.75
CA PHE A 104 -7.87 18.97 -29.45
C PHE A 104 -8.52 19.76 -28.31
N ALA A 105 -9.85 19.62 -28.12
CA ALA A 105 -10.57 20.20 -27.00
C ALA A 105 -10.65 19.20 -25.82
N ALA A 106 -10.84 17.92 -26.11
CA ALA A 106 -11.03 16.86 -25.13
C ALA A 106 -9.83 16.74 -24.18
N VAL A 107 -8.60 16.72 -24.70
CA VAL A 107 -7.38 16.58 -23.89
C VAL A 107 -7.20 17.74 -22.90
N PRO A 108 -7.18 19.02 -23.31
CA PRO A 108 -7.00 20.11 -22.36
C PRO A 108 -8.18 20.24 -21.38
N ILE A 109 -9.42 20.00 -21.82
CA ILE A 109 -10.60 20.04 -20.93
C ILE A 109 -10.56 18.90 -19.92
N MET A 110 -10.17 17.69 -20.33
CA MET A 110 -9.99 16.55 -19.43
C MET A 110 -8.91 16.86 -18.39
N ILE A 111 -7.76 17.40 -18.80
CA ILE A 111 -6.68 17.78 -17.88
C ILE A 111 -7.16 18.86 -16.90
N ALA A 112 -7.82 19.91 -17.38
CA ALA A 112 -8.36 20.98 -16.53
C ALA A 112 -9.42 20.47 -15.55
N THR A 113 -10.32 19.59 -16.00
CA THR A 113 -11.40 19.02 -15.19
C THR A 113 -10.84 18.07 -14.12
N THR A 114 -9.96 17.15 -14.51
CA THR A 114 -9.31 16.21 -13.57
C THR A 114 -8.43 16.95 -12.56
N TYR A 115 -7.68 17.97 -13.00
CA TYR A 115 -6.92 18.84 -12.10
C TYR A 115 -7.84 19.59 -11.13
N GLY A 116 -8.94 20.16 -11.61
CA GLY A 116 -9.92 20.87 -10.77
C GLY A 116 -10.57 19.96 -9.73
N LEU A 117 -10.97 18.75 -10.13
CA LEU A 117 -11.52 17.74 -9.21
C LEU A 117 -10.46 17.27 -8.20
N GLN A 118 -9.22 17.11 -8.63
CA GLN A 118 -8.11 16.74 -7.75
C GLN A 118 -7.76 17.87 -6.75
N TRP A 119 -7.75 19.12 -7.22
CA TRP A 119 -7.57 20.29 -6.38
C TRP A 119 -8.68 20.41 -5.33
N LEU A 120 -9.94 20.15 -5.71
CA LEU A 120 -11.07 20.14 -4.79
C LEU A 120 -10.90 19.05 -3.72
N ALA A 121 -10.51 17.84 -4.10
CA ALA A 121 -10.21 16.77 -3.15
C ALA A 121 -9.09 17.15 -2.18
N GLN A 122 -8.03 17.80 -2.67
CA GLN A 122 -6.93 18.33 -1.83
C GLN A 122 -7.41 19.46 -0.91
N LYS A 123 -8.32 20.30 -1.37
CA LYS A 123 -8.91 21.37 -0.54
C LYS A 123 -9.73 20.77 0.61
N VAL A 124 -10.56 19.76 0.33
CA VAL A 124 -11.31 19.01 1.35
C VAL A 124 -10.35 18.32 2.32
N ALA A 125 -9.31 17.65 1.81
CA ALA A 125 -8.26 17.02 2.62
C ALA A 125 -7.59 18.02 3.58
N SER A 126 -7.24 19.22 3.11
CA SER A 126 -6.58 20.26 3.91
C SER A 126 -7.42 20.76 5.09
N GLN A 127 -8.74 20.67 4.98
CA GLN A 127 -9.69 21.10 6.01
C GLN A 127 -10.09 19.95 6.97
N SER A 128 -9.77 18.72 6.59
CA SER A 128 -10.06 17.50 7.37
C SER A 128 -9.07 17.27 8.51
N ILE A 129 -9.31 16.18 9.24
CA ILE A 129 -8.44 15.68 10.31
C ILE A 129 -7.04 15.42 9.75
N SER A 130 -6.01 15.56 10.58
CA SER A 130 -4.60 15.38 10.23
C SER A 130 -4.30 14.11 9.43
N GLU A 131 -4.98 12.99 9.73
CA GLU A 131 -4.85 11.71 9.01
C GLU A 131 -5.22 11.82 7.53
N TYR A 132 -6.21 12.65 7.17
CA TYR A 132 -6.74 12.80 5.81
C TYR A 132 -6.09 13.94 5.02
N ARG A 133 -5.21 14.74 5.64
CA ARG A 133 -4.54 15.86 4.95
C ARG A 133 -3.59 15.41 3.84
N ILE A 134 -3.06 14.20 3.96
CA ILE A 134 -2.20 13.59 2.94
C ILE A 134 -3.06 12.60 2.15
N LEU A 135 -3.35 12.91 0.89
CA LEU A 135 -4.24 12.09 0.05
C LEU A 135 -3.80 10.62 -0.03
N GLN A 136 -2.49 10.36 -0.08
CA GLN A 136 -1.98 8.98 -0.11
C GLN A 136 -2.28 8.17 1.16
N LYS A 137 -2.63 8.83 2.28
CA LYS A 137 -3.06 8.19 3.54
C LYS A 137 -4.58 7.93 3.60
N THR A 138 -5.31 8.33 2.57
CA THR A 138 -6.75 8.11 2.44
C THR A 138 -7.03 6.92 1.51
N PRO A 139 -8.25 6.34 1.52
CA PRO A 139 -8.67 5.30 0.58
C PRO A 139 -8.86 5.80 -0.86
N TYR A 140 -8.31 6.97 -1.21
CA TYR A 140 -8.37 7.50 -2.57
C TYR A 140 -7.74 6.54 -3.60
N LEU A 141 -6.58 5.97 -3.30
CA LEU A 141 -5.89 5.08 -4.25
C LEU A 141 -6.64 3.76 -4.42
N SER A 142 -7.21 3.19 -3.35
CA SER A 142 -8.10 2.04 -3.47
C SER A 142 -9.35 2.39 -4.28
N GLY A 143 -9.92 3.57 -4.08
CA GLY A 143 -11.02 4.10 -4.90
C GLY A 143 -10.72 4.16 -6.41
N VAL A 144 -9.47 4.45 -6.82
CA VAL A 144 -9.08 4.47 -8.24
C VAL A 144 -9.22 3.09 -8.89
N PHE A 145 -8.77 2.03 -8.21
CA PHE A 145 -8.95 0.65 -8.70
C PHE A 145 -10.42 0.24 -8.66
N ALA A 146 -11.12 0.48 -7.55
CA ALA A 146 -12.54 0.16 -7.42
C ALA A 146 -13.40 0.86 -8.49
N GLY A 147 -13.11 2.13 -8.77
CA GLY A 147 -13.77 2.91 -9.82
C GLY A 147 -13.45 2.40 -11.23
N SER A 148 -12.20 2.01 -11.49
CA SER A 148 -11.81 1.38 -12.76
C SER A 148 -12.56 0.07 -12.98
N LEU A 149 -12.58 -0.81 -11.97
CA LEU A 149 -13.29 -2.08 -11.99
C LEU A 149 -14.80 -1.88 -12.19
N PHE A 150 -15.38 -0.88 -11.52
CA PHE A 150 -16.79 -0.52 -11.67
C PHE A 150 -17.13 -0.11 -13.10
N TRP A 151 -16.38 0.81 -13.71
CA TRP A 151 -16.68 1.27 -15.07
C TRP A 151 -16.43 0.20 -16.13
N VAL A 152 -15.44 -0.67 -15.94
CA VAL A 152 -15.27 -1.89 -16.75
C VAL A 152 -16.49 -2.80 -16.63
N GLY A 153 -16.96 -3.06 -15.40
CA GLY A 153 -18.14 -3.87 -15.14
C GLY A 153 -19.41 -3.31 -15.76
N VAL A 154 -19.65 -2.00 -15.61
CA VAL A 154 -20.77 -1.28 -16.23
C VAL A 154 -20.69 -1.41 -17.75
N ARG A 155 -19.52 -1.17 -18.35
CA ARG A 155 -19.37 -1.28 -19.80
C ARG A 155 -19.59 -2.70 -20.29
N TYR A 156 -19.05 -3.68 -19.56
CA TYR A 156 -19.22 -5.08 -19.88
C TYR A 156 -20.68 -5.50 -19.88
N VAL A 157 -21.39 -5.26 -18.77
CA VAL A 157 -22.77 -5.75 -18.57
C VAL A 157 -23.76 -5.09 -19.54
N PHE A 158 -23.65 -3.78 -19.77
CA PHE A 158 -24.66 -3.04 -20.52
C PHE A 158 -24.38 -2.91 -22.02
N TYR A 159 -23.13 -3.12 -22.48
CA TYR A 159 -22.76 -2.91 -23.88
C TYR A 159 -22.07 -4.13 -24.50
N VAL A 160 -20.98 -4.61 -23.89
CA VAL A 160 -20.16 -5.67 -24.47
C VAL A 160 -20.86 -7.04 -24.44
N LEU A 161 -21.39 -7.44 -23.28
CA LEU A 161 -22.05 -8.73 -23.09
C LEU A 161 -23.29 -8.89 -24.00
N PRO A 162 -24.26 -7.95 -24.05
CA PRO A 162 -25.44 -8.09 -24.91
C PRO A 162 -25.11 -8.22 -26.39
N ALA A 163 -24.01 -7.62 -26.85
CA ALA A 163 -23.57 -7.70 -28.23
C ALA A 163 -22.74 -8.96 -28.54
N THR A 164 -22.04 -9.52 -27.54
CA THR A 164 -21.10 -10.63 -27.75
C THR A 164 -21.54 -11.98 -27.17
N TYR A 165 -22.72 -12.05 -26.53
CA TYR A 165 -23.15 -13.28 -25.82
C TYR A 165 -23.23 -14.50 -26.74
N THR A 166 -23.62 -14.33 -28.01
CA THR A 166 -23.68 -15.42 -29.02
C THR A 166 -22.38 -15.57 -29.80
N SER A 167 -21.73 -14.46 -30.14
CA SER A 167 -20.55 -14.49 -31.01
C SER A 167 -19.28 -14.93 -30.28
N SER A 168 -19.19 -14.67 -28.98
CA SER A 168 -17.98 -14.91 -28.18
C SER A 168 -18.31 -15.44 -26.78
N PRO A 169 -19.06 -16.57 -26.67
CA PRO A 169 -19.54 -17.08 -25.37
C PRO A 169 -18.40 -17.50 -24.44
N ILE A 170 -17.35 -18.15 -24.97
CA ILE A 170 -16.21 -18.61 -24.18
C ILE A 170 -15.44 -17.42 -23.60
N SER A 171 -15.13 -16.40 -24.42
CA SER A 171 -14.45 -15.19 -23.96
C SER A 171 -15.26 -14.43 -22.91
N ASN A 172 -16.59 -14.40 -23.05
CA ASN A 172 -17.49 -13.84 -22.03
C ASN A 172 -17.40 -14.61 -20.71
N ILE A 173 -17.46 -15.94 -20.74
CA ILE A 173 -17.37 -16.78 -19.54
C ILE A 173 -16.00 -16.59 -18.86
N CYS A 174 -14.92 -16.64 -19.62
CA CYS A 174 -13.57 -16.41 -19.10
C CYS A 174 -13.43 -15.02 -18.48
N PHE A 175 -13.88 -13.98 -19.18
CA PHE A 175 -13.82 -12.62 -18.66
C PHE A 175 -14.67 -12.47 -17.39
N ALA A 176 -15.92 -12.94 -17.39
CA ALA A 176 -16.80 -12.88 -16.22
C ALA A 176 -16.21 -13.61 -15.01
N LEU A 177 -15.57 -14.78 -15.22
CA LEU A 177 -14.86 -15.51 -14.18
C LEU A 177 -13.71 -14.69 -13.60
N PHE A 178 -12.79 -14.20 -14.44
CA PHE A 178 -11.62 -13.43 -13.98
C PHE A 178 -11.99 -12.06 -13.42
N PHE A 179 -13.03 -11.42 -13.93
CA PHE A 179 -13.61 -10.20 -13.36
C PHE A 179 -14.15 -10.46 -11.94
N SER A 180 -14.90 -11.54 -11.76
CA SER A 180 -15.46 -11.93 -10.46
C SER A 180 -14.37 -12.31 -9.46
N LEU A 181 -13.35 -13.08 -9.89
CA LEU A 181 -12.20 -13.42 -9.05
C LEU A 181 -11.39 -12.19 -8.67
N THR A 182 -11.14 -11.28 -9.63
CA THR A 182 -10.47 -10.00 -9.37
C THR A 182 -11.23 -9.19 -8.32
N ALA A 183 -12.55 -9.03 -8.49
CA ALA A 183 -13.39 -8.32 -7.53
C ALA A 183 -13.32 -8.98 -6.15
N TYR A 184 -13.50 -10.31 -6.10
CA TYR A 184 -13.47 -11.08 -4.85
C TYR A 184 -12.13 -10.88 -4.11
N PHE A 185 -11.00 -11.17 -4.74
CA PHE A 185 -9.69 -11.09 -4.09
C PHE A 185 -9.27 -9.65 -3.77
N TYR A 186 -9.70 -8.67 -4.56
CA TYR A 186 -9.53 -7.25 -4.25
C TYR A 186 -10.23 -6.88 -2.94
N PHE A 187 -11.52 -7.22 -2.84
CA PHE A 187 -12.31 -6.90 -1.64
C PHE A 187 -11.84 -7.69 -0.42
N THR A 188 -11.48 -8.98 -0.55
CA THR A 188 -10.95 -9.75 0.59
C THR A 188 -9.62 -9.17 1.06
N ALA A 189 -8.68 -8.86 0.16
CA ALA A 189 -7.41 -8.25 0.55
C ALA A 189 -7.61 -6.89 1.26
N MET A 190 -8.63 -6.11 0.86
CA MET A 190 -8.98 -4.83 1.50
C MET A 190 -9.56 -5.00 2.91
N VAL A 191 -10.42 -6.00 3.15
CA VAL A 191 -11.18 -6.10 4.42
C VAL A 191 -10.61 -7.09 5.43
N GLU A 192 -9.85 -8.10 4.98
CA GLU A 192 -9.35 -9.13 5.88
C GLU A 192 -8.26 -8.62 6.81
N ASP A 193 -8.18 -9.24 7.99
CA ASP A 193 -7.07 -9.02 8.91
C ASP A 193 -5.77 -9.56 8.28
N PRO A 194 -4.78 -8.70 7.99
CA PRO A 194 -3.55 -9.09 7.31
C PRO A 194 -2.62 -9.97 8.14
N GLY A 195 -2.94 -10.21 9.41
CA GLY A 195 -2.11 -10.93 10.38
C GLY A 195 -1.68 -10.02 11.52
N PHE A 196 -2.60 -9.23 12.07
CA PHE A 196 -2.26 -8.36 13.18
C PHE A 196 -1.84 -9.17 14.41
N VAL A 197 -0.68 -8.81 14.96
CA VAL A 197 -0.17 -9.42 16.19
C VAL A 197 -1.15 -9.09 17.33
N PRO A 198 -1.58 -10.10 18.12
CA PRO A 198 -2.46 -9.89 19.26
C PRO A 198 -1.83 -8.92 20.29
N LYS A 199 -2.65 -8.05 20.87
CA LYS A 199 -2.21 -7.16 21.96
C LYS A 199 -2.19 -7.94 23.27
N LEU A 200 -1.23 -7.64 24.13
CA LEU A 200 -1.21 -8.14 25.50
C LEU A 200 -2.34 -7.50 26.32
N GLY A 201 -3.09 -8.30 27.07
CA GLY A 201 -4.31 -7.90 27.75
C GLY A 201 -4.08 -7.10 29.04
N SER A 202 -2.89 -7.18 29.65
CA SER A 202 -2.59 -6.46 30.89
C SER A 202 -1.20 -5.83 30.93
N ARG A 203 -1.05 -4.77 31.74
CA ARG A 203 0.25 -4.12 32.00
C ARG A 203 1.25 -5.07 32.67
N ASN A 204 0.77 -6.05 33.44
CA ASN A 204 1.60 -7.07 34.07
C ASN A 204 2.20 -8.02 33.03
N GLN A 205 1.41 -8.47 32.06
CA GLN A 205 1.91 -9.26 30.92
C GLN A 205 2.95 -8.49 30.10
N GLN A 206 2.70 -7.19 29.84
CA GLN A 206 3.67 -6.34 29.15
C GLN A 206 5.01 -6.24 29.91
N ARG A 207 4.96 -6.05 31.24
CA ARG A 207 6.16 -6.01 32.08
C ARG A 207 6.91 -7.33 32.09
N ALA A 208 6.20 -8.46 32.16
CA ALA A 208 6.79 -9.79 32.13
C ALA A 208 7.56 -10.03 30.82
N VAL A 209 6.96 -9.70 29.68
CA VAL A 209 7.62 -9.82 28.37
C VAL A 209 8.86 -8.93 28.26
N ILE A 210 8.80 -7.71 28.80
CA ILE A 210 9.96 -6.80 28.81
C ILE A 210 11.07 -7.40 29.69
N ALA A 211 10.75 -7.89 30.88
CA ALA A 211 11.72 -8.53 31.77
C ALA A 211 12.39 -9.74 31.11
N GLU A 212 11.60 -10.62 30.49
CA GLU A 212 12.10 -11.79 29.75
C GLU A 212 13.08 -11.39 28.63
N LEU A 213 12.76 -10.35 27.85
CA LEU A 213 13.65 -9.85 26.80
C LEU A 213 14.93 -9.23 27.35
N PHE A 214 14.88 -8.58 28.52
CA PHE A 214 16.08 -8.07 29.19
C PHE A 214 16.97 -9.22 29.68
N GLU A 215 16.39 -10.26 30.29
CA GLU A 215 17.11 -11.46 30.74
C GLU A 215 17.80 -12.18 29.57
N GLN A 216 17.14 -12.24 28.41
CA GLN A 216 17.69 -12.81 27.19
C GLN A 216 18.67 -11.89 26.45
N TRP A 217 18.90 -10.66 26.92
CA TRP A 217 19.65 -9.62 26.19
C TRP A 217 19.12 -9.35 24.78
N LYS A 218 17.81 -9.53 24.57
CA LYS A 218 17.07 -9.34 23.31
C LYS A 218 16.11 -8.15 23.37
N PHE A 219 16.24 -7.25 24.35
CA PHE A 219 15.44 -6.03 24.41
C PHE A 219 15.96 -4.98 23.41
N ASP A 220 15.52 -5.10 22.16
CA ASP A 220 15.86 -4.20 21.07
C ASP A 220 14.63 -3.88 20.19
N GLU A 221 14.82 -3.00 19.19
CA GLU A 221 13.76 -2.61 18.25
C GLU A 221 13.33 -3.75 17.30
N GLU A 222 14.11 -4.83 17.20
CA GLU A 222 13.80 -5.97 16.34
C GLU A 222 12.79 -6.91 17.01
N ASN A 223 13.00 -7.17 18.30
CA ASN A 223 12.28 -8.12 19.13
C ASN A 223 11.14 -7.49 19.94
N PHE A 224 11.13 -6.16 20.13
CA PHE A 224 10.07 -5.47 20.87
C PHE A 224 9.48 -4.27 20.11
N CYS A 225 8.16 -4.12 20.15
CA CYS A 225 7.48 -2.94 19.60
C CYS A 225 7.02 -2.02 20.74
N VAL A 226 7.67 -0.87 20.87
CA VAL A 226 7.29 0.16 21.85
C VAL A 226 5.91 0.76 21.60
N SER A 227 5.48 0.86 20.33
CA SER A 227 4.17 1.43 19.97
C SER A 227 3.01 0.51 20.34
N CYS A 228 3.21 -0.80 20.18
CA CYS A 228 2.18 -1.80 20.49
C CYS A 228 2.34 -2.40 21.89
N MET A 229 3.48 -2.21 22.54
CA MET A 229 3.87 -2.86 23.80
C MET A 229 3.76 -4.39 23.72
N VAL A 230 4.31 -4.98 22.65
CA VAL A 230 4.31 -6.43 22.42
C VAL A 230 5.69 -6.91 21.96
N ARG A 231 6.04 -8.15 22.30
CA ARG A 231 7.14 -8.87 21.64
C ARG A 231 6.81 -9.04 20.17
N LYS A 232 7.73 -8.69 19.29
CA LYS A 232 7.57 -8.80 17.84
C LYS A 232 7.86 -10.23 17.42
N PRO A 233 6.89 -10.94 16.80
CA PRO A 233 7.19 -12.19 16.13
C PRO A 233 8.22 -11.97 15.01
N LEU A 234 8.93 -13.03 14.67
CA LEU A 234 9.87 -13.09 13.57
C LEU A 234 9.19 -12.62 12.27
N ARG A 235 9.89 -11.79 11.50
CA ARG A 235 9.38 -11.17 10.25
C ARG A 235 8.18 -10.23 10.45
N SER A 236 7.77 -9.92 11.69
CA SER A 236 6.72 -8.93 11.95
C SER A 236 7.26 -7.50 11.94
N LYS A 237 6.41 -6.54 11.56
CA LYS A 237 6.73 -5.10 11.61
C LYS A 237 5.52 -4.28 12.04
N HIS A 238 5.80 -3.16 12.72
CA HIS A 238 4.78 -2.18 13.08
C HIS A 238 4.47 -1.30 11.87
N CYS A 239 3.24 -1.38 11.35
CA CYS A 239 2.80 -0.45 10.33
C CYS A 239 2.18 0.77 11.00
N LYS A 240 2.79 1.94 10.79
CA LYS A 240 2.29 3.21 11.35
C LYS A 240 0.91 3.59 10.83
N ARG A 241 0.56 3.17 9.60
CA ARG A 241 -0.76 3.41 8.99
C ARG A 241 -1.83 2.55 9.65
N CYS A 242 -1.58 1.24 9.74
CA CYS A 242 -2.48 0.29 10.38
C CYS A 242 -2.48 0.46 11.93
N GLY A 243 -1.49 1.14 12.51
CA GLY A 243 -1.34 1.37 13.95
C GLY A 243 -1.06 0.10 14.77
N ARG A 244 -0.65 -0.99 14.10
CA ARG A 244 -0.49 -2.33 14.68
C ARG A 244 0.71 -3.05 14.06
N CYS A 245 1.27 -4.00 14.81
CA CYS A 245 2.21 -4.98 14.28
C CYS A 245 1.49 -5.99 13.39
N VAL A 246 2.08 -6.32 12.24
CA VAL A 246 1.59 -7.33 11.29
C VAL A 246 2.63 -8.44 11.19
N ALA A 247 2.22 -9.69 11.35
CA ALA A 247 3.04 -10.88 11.20
C ALA A 247 3.40 -11.12 9.73
N LYS A 248 4.63 -11.57 9.47
CA LYS A 248 5.22 -11.70 8.12
C LYS A 248 4.86 -10.49 7.24
N HIS A 249 5.10 -9.28 7.75
CA HIS A 249 4.69 -8.04 7.12
C HIS A 249 5.39 -7.89 5.75
N ASP A 250 4.60 -7.77 4.68
CA ASP A 250 5.11 -7.49 3.35
C ASP A 250 5.26 -5.99 3.12
N HIS A 251 4.13 -5.29 3.03
CA HIS A 251 4.04 -3.85 2.87
C HIS A 251 2.66 -3.33 3.28
N HIS A 252 2.52 -2.01 3.43
CA HIS A 252 1.19 -1.38 3.46
C HIS A 252 0.83 -0.92 2.05
N CYS A 253 -0.28 -1.43 1.52
CA CYS A 253 -0.69 -1.19 0.16
C CYS A 253 -1.82 -0.14 0.12
N PRO A 254 -1.54 1.08 -0.38
CA PRO A 254 -2.57 2.12 -0.44
C PRO A 254 -3.67 1.80 -1.46
N TRP A 255 -3.41 0.89 -2.40
CA TRP A 255 -4.35 0.46 -3.45
C TRP A 255 -5.43 -0.50 -2.94
N ILE A 256 -5.25 -1.11 -1.78
CA ILE A 256 -6.29 -1.87 -1.08
C ILE A 256 -6.61 -1.26 0.30
N ASP A 257 -6.05 -0.08 0.61
CA ASP A 257 -6.14 0.60 1.91
C ASP A 257 -5.91 -0.33 3.14
N ASN A 258 -5.04 -1.32 2.98
CA ASN A 258 -4.78 -2.34 4.00
C ASN A 258 -3.30 -2.77 3.98
N CYS A 259 -2.84 -3.35 5.08
CA CYS A 259 -1.56 -4.01 5.13
C CYS A 259 -1.62 -5.35 4.36
N VAL A 260 -0.50 -5.78 3.78
CA VAL A 260 -0.33 -7.13 3.21
C VAL A 260 0.64 -7.89 4.11
N GLY A 261 0.22 -9.06 4.61
CA GLY A 261 0.95 -9.85 5.61
C GLY A 261 0.67 -11.34 5.53
N SER A 262 0.90 -12.07 6.62
CA SER A 262 0.76 -13.53 6.66
C SER A 262 -0.60 -14.04 6.18
N ASN A 263 -1.68 -13.32 6.45
CA ASN A 263 -3.04 -13.83 6.25
C ASN A 263 -3.58 -13.55 4.85
N ASN A 264 -3.29 -12.37 4.28
CA ASN A 264 -3.88 -11.92 3.02
C ASN A 264 -2.89 -11.84 1.84
N LEU A 265 -1.61 -12.18 2.02
CA LEU A 265 -0.63 -12.16 0.92
C LEU A 265 -1.05 -13.06 -0.25
N ARG A 266 -1.66 -14.22 0.01
CA ARG A 266 -2.18 -15.09 -1.07
C ARG A 266 -3.31 -14.40 -1.84
N HIS A 267 -4.27 -13.81 -1.15
CA HIS A 267 -5.36 -13.08 -1.81
C HIS A 267 -4.85 -11.88 -2.60
N PHE A 268 -3.87 -11.13 -2.07
CA PHE A 268 -3.25 -10.03 -2.79
C PHE A 268 -2.59 -10.48 -4.10
N VAL A 269 -1.87 -11.61 -4.08
CA VAL A 269 -1.21 -12.14 -5.28
C VAL A 269 -2.23 -12.68 -6.28
N LEU A 270 -3.27 -13.37 -5.82
CA LEU A 270 -4.37 -13.82 -6.68
C LEU A 270 -5.14 -12.64 -7.28
N TYR A 271 -5.35 -11.57 -6.52
CA TYR A 271 -5.94 -10.33 -7.00
C TYR A 271 -5.15 -9.76 -8.19
N ILE A 272 -3.84 -9.54 -8.06
CA ILE A 272 -3.04 -8.93 -9.12
C ILE A 272 -2.89 -9.85 -10.35
N THR A 273 -2.80 -11.18 -10.16
CA THR A 273 -2.74 -12.14 -11.27
C THR A 273 -4.08 -12.26 -11.99
N CYS A 274 -5.20 -12.32 -11.26
CA CYS A 274 -6.53 -12.32 -11.88
C CYS A 274 -6.83 -10.99 -12.59
N LEU A 275 -6.36 -9.87 -12.05
CA LEU A 275 -6.47 -8.55 -12.68
C LEU A 275 -5.70 -8.50 -14.01
N GLU A 276 -4.45 -8.98 -14.03
CA GLU A 276 -3.63 -9.03 -15.25
C GLU A 276 -4.31 -9.84 -16.36
N VAL A 277 -4.79 -11.05 -16.04
CA VAL A 277 -5.52 -11.89 -17.00
C VAL A 277 -6.86 -11.25 -17.39
N GLY A 278 -7.58 -10.68 -16.42
CA GLY A 278 -8.88 -10.03 -16.63
C GLY A 278 -8.80 -8.85 -17.60
N ILE A 279 -7.76 -8.02 -17.52
CA ILE A 279 -7.57 -6.90 -18.46
C ILE A 279 -7.25 -7.44 -19.87
N ILE A 280 -6.41 -8.47 -20.00
CA ILE A 280 -6.09 -9.07 -21.31
C ILE A 280 -7.38 -9.64 -21.95
N LEU A 281 -8.19 -10.36 -21.18
CA LEU A 281 -9.47 -10.91 -21.64
C LEU A 281 -10.47 -9.80 -22.00
N PHE A 282 -10.51 -8.71 -21.23
CA PHE A 282 -11.36 -7.57 -21.54
C PHE A 282 -11.01 -6.96 -22.89
N VAL A 283 -9.73 -6.65 -23.13
CA VAL A 283 -9.25 -6.05 -24.39
C VAL A 283 -9.51 -6.97 -25.59
N GLN A 284 -9.33 -8.28 -25.42
CA GLN A 284 -9.68 -9.25 -26.48
C GLN A 284 -11.18 -9.26 -26.77
N LEU A 285 -12.01 -9.19 -25.73
CA LEU A 285 -13.45 -9.21 -25.85
C LEU A 285 -14.00 -7.90 -26.43
N THR A 286 -13.46 -6.75 -26.03
CA THR A 286 -13.82 -5.45 -26.60
C THR A 286 -13.42 -5.39 -28.08
N TYR A 287 -12.27 -5.96 -28.46
CA TYR A 287 -11.91 -6.10 -29.87
C TYR A 287 -12.97 -6.86 -30.68
N SER A 288 -13.43 -8.02 -30.19
CA SER A 288 -14.52 -8.78 -30.84
C SER A 288 -15.83 -7.99 -30.89
N TYR A 289 -16.15 -7.27 -29.82
CA TYR A 289 -17.34 -6.43 -29.74
C TYR A 289 -17.34 -5.29 -30.76
N ILE A 290 -16.25 -4.51 -30.86
CA ILE A 290 -16.13 -3.40 -31.82
C ILE A 290 -16.21 -3.91 -33.27
N ALA A 291 -15.65 -5.09 -33.55
CA ALA A 291 -15.70 -5.68 -34.88
C ALA A 291 -17.13 -5.98 -35.37
N ILE A 292 -18.07 -6.23 -34.46
CA ILE A 292 -19.48 -6.55 -34.75
C ILE A 292 -20.32 -5.27 -34.94
N LEU A 293 -19.90 -4.14 -34.36
CA LEU A 293 -20.62 -2.88 -34.47
C LEU A 293 -20.67 -2.38 -35.92
N PRO A 294 -21.78 -1.73 -36.33
CA PRO A 294 -21.91 -1.17 -37.67
C PRO A 294 -20.87 -0.07 -37.91
N ALA A 295 -20.40 0.04 -39.15
CA ALA A 295 -19.48 1.09 -39.53
C ALA A 295 -20.13 2.48 -39.41
N PRO A 296 -19.41 3.50 -38.94
CA PRO A 296 -19.86 4.89 -38.89
C PRO A 296 -20.16 5.44 -40.30
N VAL A 297 -21.18 6.30 -40.38
CA VAL A 297 -21.53 7.00 -41.63
C VAL A 297 -20.56 8.18 -41.82
N ASN A 298 -19.70 8.11 -42.85
CA ASN A 298 -18.68 9.12 -43.20
C ASN A 298 -17.69 9.42 -42.04
N PRO A 299 -16.77 8.49 -41.71
CA PRO A 299 -15.79 8.70 -40.66
C PRO A 299 -14.85 9.86 -41.01
N THR A 300 -14.81 10.88 -40.16
CA THR A 300 -13.88 12.02 -40.29
C THR A 300 -13.03 12.13 -39.03
N CYS A 301 -11.71 12.03 -39.19
CA CYS A 301 -10.76 12.18 -38.10
C CYS A 301 -9.61 13.09 -38.49
N ASN A 302 -9.16 13.92 -37.56
CA ASN A 302 -8.11 14.92 -37.81
C ASN A 302 -6.70 14.42 -37.49
N VAL A 303 -6.56 13.37 -36.68
CA VAL A 303 -5.27 12.93 -36.10
C VAL A 303 -4.87 11.52 -36.53
N ILE A 304 -5.85 10.63 -36.71
CA ILE A 304 -5.63 9.21 -37.00
C ILE A 304 -6.00 8.90 -38.46
N ASN A 305 -5.42 7.84 -39.01
CA ASN A 305 -5.73 7.40 -40.37
C ASN A 305 -7.19 6.93 -40.50
N GLU A 306 -7.67 6.83 -41.75
CA GLU A 306 -9.07 6.48 -42.03
C GLU A 306 -9.47 5.11 -41.47
N THR A 307 -8.55 4.14 -41.47
CA THR A 307 -8.81 2.78 -40.95
C THR A 307 -8.98 2.75 -39.43
N LEU A 308 -8.13 3.46 -38.68
CA LEU A 308 -8.30 3.61 -37.23
C LEU A 308 -9.48 4.53 -36.90
N CYS A 309 -9.79 5.50 -37.77
CA CYS A 309 -10.94 6.39 -37.59
C CYS A 309 -12.27 5.62 -37.61
N ASP A 310 -12.46 4.74 -38.61
CA ASP A 310 -13.62 3.85 -38.67
C ASP A 310 -13.77 3.07 -37.36
N TYR A 311 -12.68 2.47 -36.90
CA TYR A 311 -12.68 1.65 -35.69
C TYR A 311 -12.97 2.45 -34.42
N VAL A 312 -12.35 3.63 -34.26
CA VAL A 312 -12.52 4.49 -33.09
C VAL A 312 -13.94 5.01 -32.96
N LEU A 313 -14.55 5.41 -34.08
CA LEU A 313 -15.87 6.02 -34.10
C LEU A 313 -17.02 5.03 -33.86
N ARG A 314 -16.78 3.72 -33.97
CA ARG A 314 -17.79 2.70 -33.63
C ARG A 314 -18.19 2.80 -32.16
N ASP A 315 -17.23 3.04 -31.28
CA ASP A 315 -17.45 3.20 -29.84
C ASP A 315 -16.23 3.77 -29.12
N THR A 316 -16.11 5.10 -29.18
CA THR A 316 -14.99 5.83 -28.59
C THR A 316 -14.87 5.61 -27.07
N PHE A 317 -16.00 5.44 -26.36
CA PHE A 317 -15.97 5.28 -24.90
C PHE A 317 -15.30 3.97 -24.49
N THR A 318 -15.66 2.84 -25.12
CA THR A 318 -15.02 1.54 -24.84
C THR A 318 -13.53 1.60 -25.11
N LEU A 319 -13.13 2.22 -26.22
CA LEU A 319 -11.71 2.29 -26.60
C LEU A 319 -10.88 3.19 -25.70
N VAL A 320 -11.43 4.32 -25.24
CA VAL A 320 -10.76 5.15 -24.22
C VAL A 320 -10.65 4.41 -22.89
N LEU A 321 -11.67 3.62 -22.52
CA LEU A 321 -11.61 2.74 -21.34
C LEU A 321 -10.55 1.64 -21.50
N ASP A 322 -10.43 1.03 -22.68
CA ASP A 322 -9.37 0.07 -23.00
C ASP A 322 -7.98 0.70 -22.83
N VAL A 323 -7.77 1.91 -23.36
CA VAL A 323 -6.52 2.65 -23.15
C VAL A 323 -6.25 2.88 -21.67
N TRP A 324 -7.26 3.26 -20.89
CA TRP A 324 -7.13 3.46 -19.44
C TRP A 324 -6.68 2.19 -18.71
N VAL A 325 -7.28 1.02 -19.01
CA VAL A 325 -6.90 -0.24 -18.34
C VAL A 325 -5.58 -0.82 -18.86
N ILE A 326 -5.24 -0.62 -20.14
CA ILE A 326 -3.94 -1.02 -20.71
C ILE A 326 -2.79 -0.25 -20.05
N ILE A 327 -2.97 1.04 -19.75
CA ILE A 327 -1.97 1.81 -19.01
C ILE A 327 -1.70 1.18 -17.62
N GLN A 328 -2.72 0.61 -16.99
CA GLN A 328 -2.55 -0.05 -15.69
C GLN A 328 -1.76 -1.36 -15.79
N LEU A 329 -1.82 -2.08 -16.91
CA LEU A 329 -1.06 -3.32 -17.11
C LEU A 329 0.44 -3.12 -16.88
N VAL A 330 1.01 -1.98 -17.27
CA VAL A 330 2.44 -1.69 -17.09
C VAL A 330 2.86 -1.87 -15.62
N TRP A 331 2.06 -1.34 -14.69
CA TRP A 331 2.35 -1.40 -13.26
C TRP A 331 1.95 -2.74 -12.64
N VAL A 332 0.82 -3.30 -13.08
CA VAL A 332 0.31 -4.59 -12.58
C VAL A 332 1.25 -5.73 -12.96
N THR A 333 1.75 -5.79 -14.19
CA THR A 333 2.72 -6.79 -14.64
C THR A 333 4.03 -6.68 -13.86
N MET A 334 4.51 -5.46 -13.61
CA MET A 334 5.71 -5.24 -12.78
C MET A 334 5.49 -5.76 -11.34
N LEU A 335 4.36 -5.42 -10.73
CA LEU A 335 4.00 -5.86 -9.37
C LEU A 335 3.85 -7.39 -9.29
N CYS A 336 3.18 -8.00 -10.26
CA CYS A 336 3.01 -9.45 -10.39
C CYS A 336 4.37 -10.14 -10.44
N ALA A 337 5.26 -9.69 -11.32
CA ALA A 337 6.61 -10.25 -11.45
C ALA A 337 7.44 -10.09 -10.16
N VAL A 338 7.39 -8.94 -9.49
CA VAL A 338 8.10 -8.72 -8.22
C VAL A 338 7.61 -9.68 -7.14
N GLN A 339 6.29 -9.82 -6.98
CA GLN A 339 5.68 -10.68 -5.97
C GLN A 339 5.99 -12.16 -6.24
N LEU A 340 5.94 -12.60 -7.51
CA LEU A 340 6.30 -13.98 -7.89
C LEU A 340 7.78 -14.28 -7.61
N VAL A 341 8.69 -13.34 -7.89
CA VAL A 341 10.11 -13.49 -7.55
C VAL A 341 10.29 -13.56 -6.04
N GLN A 342 9.62 -12.71 -5.26
CA GLN A 342 9.67 -12.70 -3.80
C GLN A 342 9.16 -14.02 -3.19
N ILE A 343 8.05 -14.55 -3.71
CA ILE A 343 7.51 -15.88 -3.36
C ILE A 343 8.55 -16.96 -3.64
N SER A 344 9.14 -16.98 -4.85
CA SER A 344 10.15 -17.97 -5.25
C SER A 344 11.38 -17.97 -4.34
N ARG A 345 11.63 -16.87 -3.62
CA ARG A 345 12.76 -16.71 -2.70
C ARG A 345 12.35 -16.77 -1.23
N ASN A 346 11.06 -16.91 -0.92
CA ASN A 346 10.48 -16.77 0.42
C ASN A 346 10.97 -15.50 1.14
N GLN A 347 10.87 -14.37 0.45
CA GLN A 347 11.24 -13.05 0.97
C GLN A 347 10.04 -12.13 0.93
N THR A 348 9.88 -11.28 1.95
CA THR A 348 8.93 -10.18 1.86
C THR A 348 9.52 -9.00 1.10
N THR A 349 8.66 -8.09 0.62
CA THR A 349 9.07 -6.79 0.06
C THR A 349 9.99 -6.05 1.02
N TYR A 350 9.63 -6.01 2.31
CA TYR A 350 10.43 -5.37 3.34
C TYR A 350 11.85 -5.99 3.45
N GLU A 351 11.95 -7.32 3.47
CA GLU A 351 13.24 -8.04 3.53
C GLU A 351 14.08 -7.81 2.28
N ASN A 352 13.44 -7.76 1.11
CA ASN A 352 14.12 -7.48 -0.16
C ASN A 352 14.69 -6.05 -0.18
N MET A 353 13.99 -5.07 0.38
CA MET A 353 14.42 -3.67 0.41
C MET A 353 15.54 -3.39 1.42
N ARG A 354 15.58 -4.10 2.55
CA ARG A 354 16.57 -3.86 3.62
C ARG A 354 17.80 -4.78 3.53
N GLY A 355 17.69 -5.91 2.81
CA GLY A 355 18.70 -6.96 2.80
C GLY A 355 18.73 -7.75 4.12
N HIS A 356 19.25 -8.99 4.10
CA HIS A 356 19.33 -9.86 5.29
C HIS A 356 20.44 -9.48 6.29
N SER A 357 21.10 -8.33 6.10
CA SER A 357 22.21 -7.88 6.95
C SER A 357 22.00 -6.41 7.33
N ILE A 358 21.99 -6.14 8.63
CA ILE A 358 21.85 -4.81 9.26
C ILE A 358 22.95 -3.82 8.82
N ASP A 359 24.01 -4.30 8.15
CA ASP A 359 25.28 -3.59 7.99
C ASP A 359 25.55 -2.96 6.61
N ARG A 360 24.53 -2.88 5.72
CA ARG A 360 24.72 -2.22 4.41
C ARG A 360 23.69 -1.13 4.17
N SER A 361 24.17 0.10 4.03
CA SER A 361 23.45 1.25 3.49
C SER A 361 22.92 0.93 2.09
N TYR A 362 21.66 0.55 1.99
CA TYR A 362 20.96 0.40 0.71
C TYR A 362 20.65 1.80 0.17
N PRO A 363 21.01 2.14 -1.09
CA PRO A 363 20.71 3.46 -1.65
C PRO A 363 19.20 3.74 -1.57
N SER A 364 18.82 4.88 -1.02
CA SER A 364 17.41 5.29 -0.84
C SER A 364 16.63 5.27 -2.15
N SER A 365 17.25 5.63 -3.28
CA SER A 365 16.64 5.56 -4.61
C SER A 365 16.23 4.14 -5.03
N ARG A 366 16.98 3.10 -4.65
CA ARG A 366 16.63 1.70 -4.92
C ARG A 366 15.52 1.21 -4.01
N ALA A 367 15.55 1.60 -2.75
CA ALA A 367 14.46 1.32 -1.82
C ALA A 367 13.15 2.01 -2.26
N PHE A 368 13.22 3.23 -2.82
CA PHE A 368 12.08 3.94 -3.38
C PHE A 368 11.47 3.23 -4.58
N ALA A 369 12.31 2.83 -5.53
CA ALA A 369 11.83 2.18 -6.75
C ALA A 369 11.33 0.75 -6.48
N SER A 370 11.92 0.02 -5.53
CA SER A 370 11.36 -1.25 -5.03
C SER A 370 10.04 -1.08 -4.31
N ALA A 371 9.88 0.01 -3.54
CA ALA A 371 8.62 0.39 -2.92
C ALA A 371 7.54 0.64 -3.99
N LEU A 372 7.85 1.45 -5.02
CA LEU A 372 6.93 1.70 -6.14
C LEU A 372 6.58 0.41 -6.88
N ALA A 373 7.57 -0.45 -7.12
CA ALA A 373 7.36 -1.73 -7.77
C ALA A 373 6.51 -2.71 -6.94
N ALA A 374 6.55 -2.58 -5.61
CA ALA A 374 5.68 -3.31 -4.69
C ALA A 374 4.32 -2.62 -4.44
N GLY A 375 4.00 -1.56 -5.19
CA GLY A 375 2.72 -0.87 -5.09
C GLY A 375 2.62 0.18 -3.98
N THR A 376 3.70 0.49 -3.26
CA THR A 376 3.72 1.58 -2.28
C THR A 376 4.34 2.86 -2.85
N THR A 377 3.61 3.96 -2.76
CA THR A 377 4.02 5.28 -3.26
C THR A 377 4.91 6.06 -2.29
N SER A 378 5.28 5.48 -1.14
CA SER A 378 6.06 6.17 -0.11
C SER A 378 6.95 5.21 0.71
N PHE A 379 8.08 5.73 1.21
CA PHE A 379 8.95 5.00 2.14
C PHE A 379 8.26 4.66 3.45
N GLU A 380 7.48 5.59 4.01
CA GLU A 380 6.69 5.32 5.22
C GLU A 380 5.65 4.23 4.99
N GLY A 381 5.02 4.18 3.80
CA GLY A 381 4.11 3.11 3.40
C GLY A 381 4.81 1.76 3.22
N ALA A 382 6.10 1.76 2.87
CA ALA A 382 6.92 0.56 2.86
C ALA A 382 7.44 0.14 4.26
N GLY A 383 7.08 0.87 5.33
CA GLY A 383 7.59 0.62 6.68
C GLY A 383 9.05 1.05 6.88
N LEU A 384 9.61 1.85 5.97
CA LEU A 384 10.93 2.46 6.11
C LEU A 384 10.79 3.80 6.84
N SER A 385 11.24 3.86 8.10
CA SER A 385 11.36 5.11 8.85
C SER A 385 12.69 5.80 8.58
N SER A 386 12.70 7.13 8.65
CA SER A 386 13.92 7.96 8.73
C SER A 386 14.83 7.62 9.93
N ALA A 387 14.34 6.87 10.91
CA ALA A 387 15.11 6.41 12.08
C ALA A 387 16.17 5.31 11.77
N GLY A 388 16.48 5.05 10.49
CA GLY A 388 17.58 4.16 10.12
C GLY A 388 18.98 4.77 10.23
N GLN A 389 19.10 6.05 10.61
CA GLN A 389 20.37 6.70 10.91
C GLN A 389 20.18 7.70 12.06
N GLY A 390 20.64 7.34 13.26
CA GLY A 390 21.20 8.37 14.14
C GLY A 390 22.40 9.01 13.42
N PRO A 391 22.66 10.32 13.59
CA PRO A 391 23.78 10.96 12.93
C PRO A 391 25.07 10.35 13.47
N ASN A 392 25.76 9.55 12.66
CA ASN A 392 27.11 9.13 12.97
C ASN A 392 28.04 10.25 12.45
N PRO A 393 28.68 11.08 13.30
CA PRO A 393 29.42 12.27 12.87
C PRO A 393 30.74 11.96 12.13
N ALA A 394 31.04 10.69 11.84
CA ALA A 394 32.37 10.25 11.45
C ALA A 394 32.60 10.06 9.93
N LEU A 395 31.63 10.36 9.06
CA LEU A 395 31.82 10.24 7.60
C LEU A 395 31.33 11.49 6.86
N ALA A 396 31.91 12.64 7.22
CA ALA A 396 31.91 13.81 6.36
C ALA A 396 33.12 13.74 5.41
N HIS A 397 32.99 13.07 4.27
CA HIS A 397 33.78 13.40 3.07
C HIS A 397 32.99 13.12 1.81
N GLY A 398 32.86 14.17 0.98
CA GLY A 398 31.92 14.27 -0.12
C GLY A 398 32.12 13.24 -1.24
N ALA A 399 31.01 12.66 -1.67
CA ALA A 399 30.88 12.12 -3.01
C ALA A 399 30.12 13.14 -3.87
N ALA A 400 30.86 13.86 -4.72
CA ALA A 400 30.31 14.75 -5.71
C ALA A 400 29.34 13.98 -6.64
N HIS A 401 28.08 14.40 -6.71
CA HIS A 401 27.11 13.89 -7.66
C HIS A 401 27.49 14.33 -9.09
N ARG A 402 28.02 13.40 -9.90
CA ARG A 402 28.05 13.56 -11.35
C ARG A 402 26.64 13.35 -11.91
N HIS A 403 25.97 14.44 -12.27
CA HIS A 403 24.77 14.39 -13.11
C HIS A 403 25.18 14.05 -14.55
N GLY A 404 25.06 12.78 -14.94
CA GLY A 404 25.06 12.40 -16.35
C GLY A 404 23.74 12.80 -17.00
N ARG A 405 23.78 13.50 -18.15
CA ARG A 405 22.62 13.81 -18.98
C ARG A 405 22.07 12.51 -19.58
N GLY A 406 21.14 11.84 -18.89
CA GLY A 406 20.35 10.75 -19.46
C GLY A 406 19.31 11.29 -20.43
N GLY A 407 19.09 10.59 -21.56
CA GLY A 407 18.08 10.98 -22.55
C GLY A 407 16.64 10.87 -22.00
N CYS A 408 15.68 11.46 -22.70
CA CYS A 408 14.26 11.46 -22.33
C CYS A 408 13.74 10.05 -22.00
N LEU A 409 14.07 9.05 -22.83
CA LEU A 409 13.70 7.65 -22.60
C LEU A 409 14.20 7.13 -21.24
N GLN A 410 15.43 7.47 -20.85
CA GLN A 410 16.02 7.03 -19.59
C GLN A 410 15.40 7.74 -18.37
N GLN A 411 14.93 8.98 -18.55
CA GLN A 411 14.13 9.66 -17.53
C GLN A 411 12.76 8.98 -17.37
N TRP A 412 12.12 8.58 -18.46
CA TRP A 412 10.85 7.84 -18.41
C TRP A 412 11.00 6.44 -17.82
N THR A 413 12.04 5.67 -18.18
CA THR A 413 12.29 4.34 -17.58
C THR A 413 12.61 4.43 -16.09
N SER A 414 13.31 5.48 -15.67
CA SER A 414 13.59 5.76 -14.26
C SER A 414 12.33 6.21 -13.50
N LEU A 415 11.50 7.06 -14.10
CA LEU A 415 10.24 7.54 -13.52
C LEU A 415 9.21 6.42 -13.38
N LEU A 416 9.17 5.51 -14.36
CA LEU A 416 8.30 4.33 -14.35
C LEU A 416 8.86 3.17 -13.49
N GLY A 417 10.07 3.30 -12.93
CA GLY A 417 10.69 2.27 -12.08
C GLY A 417 11.23 1.03 -12.83
N ILE A 418 11.14 1.02 -14.16
CA ILE A 418 11.49 -0.12 -15.04
C ILE A 418 12.97 -0.49 -14.89
N ASP A 419 13.87 0.50 -14.78
CA ASP A 419 15.32 0.24 -14.63
C ASP A 419 15.64 -0.50 -13.32
N THR A 420 14.91 -0.18 -12.25
CA THR A 420 15.11 -0.83 -10.95
C THR A 420 14.43 -2.20 -10.90
N PHE A 421 13.31 -2.38 -11.60
CA PHE A 421 12.70 -3.69 -11.80
C PHE A 421 13.69 -4.67 -12.46
N PHE A 422 14.28 -4.29 -13.59
CA PHE A 422 15.28 -5.12 -14.25
C PHE A 422 16.55 -5.30 -13.41
N ALA A 423 16.98 -4.29 -12.65
CA ALA A 423 18.10 -4.43 -11.72
C ALA A 423 17.78 -5.43 -10.58
N THR A 424 16.57 -5.38 -10.01
CA THR A 424 16.11 -6.28 -8.94
C THR A 424 15.95 -7.71 -9.46
N ALA A 425 15.40 -7.87 -10.66
CA ALA A 425 15.30 -9.16 -11.34
C ALA A 425 16.70 -9.73 -11.68
N ARG A 426 17.62 -8.90 -12.20
CA ARG A 426 18.97 -9.32 -12.62
C ARG A 426 19.93 -9.58 -11.46
N ASP A 427 19.89 -8.76 -10.40
CA ASP A 427 20.63 -9.01 -9.15
C ASP A 427 20.04 -10.21 -8.36
N GLY A 428 18.81 -10.62 -8.68
CA GLY A 428 18.20 -11.87 -8.21
C GLY A 428 18.65 -13.11 -8.99
N LEU A 429 19.03 -12.96 -10.27
CA LEU A 429 19.47 -14.05 -11.16
C LEU A 429 20.98 -14.31 -11.10
N ARG A 430 21.78 -13.32 -10.69
CA ARG A 430 23.24 -13.46 -10.51
C ARG A 430 23.58 -13.91 -9.08
N ASP A 431 23.38 -15.18 -8.78
CA ASP A 431 24.16 -15.86 -7.73
C ASP A 431 25.56 -16.18 -8.31
N GLY A 432 26.35 -15.14 -8.56
CA GLY A 432 27.73 -15.27 -9.03
C GLY A 432 28.66 -15.74 -7.88
N PRO A 433 29.80 -16.41 -8.17
CA PRO A 433 30.59 -17.15 -7.17
C PRO A 433 31.38 -16.32 -6.15
N ARG A 434 31.12 -15.01 -5.98
CA ARG A 434 32.07 -14.10 -5.29
C ARG A 434 31.48 -13.06 -4.33
N ALA A 435 30.21 -13.16 -3.94
CA ALA A 435 29.70 -12.38 -2.82
C ALA A 435 29.35 -13.30 -1.65
N THR A 436 30.07 -13.19 -0.54
CA THR A 436 29.73 -13.74 0.77
C THR A 436 28.45 -13.07 1.29
N ARG A 437 27.31 -13.35 0.63
CA ARG A 437 26.00 -12.84 1.00
C ARG A 437 25.43 -13.78 2.07
N ALA A 438 24.92 -13.23 3.17
CA ALA A 438 24.16 -14.00 4.14
C ALA A 438 23.05 -14.76 3.42
N LYS A 439 23.13 -16.09 3.43
CA LYS A 439 22.21 -16.98 2.73
C LYS A 439 20.82 -16.81 3.35
N ASN A 440 19.79 -16.54 2.54
CA ASN A 440 18.42 -16.40 3.05
C ASN A 440 18.05 -17.63 3.90
N PRO A 441 17.78 -17.46 5.21
CA PRO A 441 17.48 -18.57 6.11
C PRO A 441 16.11 -19.22 5.81
N PHE A 442 15.16 -18.46 5.25
CA PHE A 442 13.80 -18.90 4.95
C PHE A 442 13.67 -19.60 3.59
N SER A 443 14.62 -19.39 2.68
CA SER A 443 14.57 -20.02 1.36
C SER A 443 15.04 -21.48 1.41
N ARG A 444 14.20 -22.37 0.88
CA ARG A 444 14.46 -23.81 0.71
C ARG A 444 14.53 -24.24 -0.77
N GLY A 445 14.78 -23.27 -1.66
CA GLY A 445 14.79 -23.45 -3.11
C GLY A 445 13.47 -23.02 -3.76
N VAL A 446 13.54 -22.63 -5.04
CA VAL A 446 12.40 -22.05 -5.78
C VAL A 446 11.17 -22.96 -5.74
N VAL A 447 11.35 -24.26 -6.02
CA VAL A 447 10.25 -25.23 -6.04
C VAL A 447 9.58 -25.34 -4.68
N THR A 448 10.35 -25.52 -3.60
CA THR A 448 9.82 -25.64 -2.24
C THR A 448 9.11 -24.37 -1.80
N ASN A 449 9.69 -23.20 -2.06
CA ASN A 449 9.11 -21.92 -1.68
C ASN A 449 7.78 -21.65 -2.40
N CYS A 450 7.72 -21.95 -3.71
CA CYS A 450 6.49 -21.85 -4.48
C CYS A 450 5.45 -22.87 -3.99
N ARG A 451 5.86 -24.11 -3.71
CA ARG A 451 4.98 -25.14 -3.16
C ARG A 451 4.40 -24.73 -1.81
N ASP A 452 5.23 -24.21 -0.90
CA ASP A 452 4.77 -23.71 0.41
C ASP A 452 3.75 -22.58 0.23
N PHE A 453 3.93 -21.69 -0.73
CA PHE A 453 3.00 -20.58 -0.95
C PHE A 453 1.66 -21.02 -1.56
N TRP A 454 1.71 -21.81 -2.65
CA TRP A 454 0.53 -22.19 -3.45
C TRP A 454 -0.19 -23.43 -2.93
N CYS A 455 0.52 -24.36 -2.29
CA CYS A 455 -0.06 -25.60 -1.76
C CYS A 455 -0.26 -25.53 -0.23
N ASP A 456 -0.28 -24.34 0.34
CA ASP A 456 -0.59 -24.18 1.76
C ASP A 456 -2.07 -24.44 2.03
N PRO A 457 -2.39 -25.17 3.11
CA PRO A 457 -3.70 -25.76 3.34
C PRO A 457 -4.81 -24.75 3.63
N ALA A 458 -4.48 -23.46 3.81
CA ALA A 458 -5.49 -22.43 3.99
C ALA A 458 -6.44 -22.36 2.79
N PRO A 459 -7.75 -22.13 3.02
CA PRO A 459 -8.72 -22.03 1.94
C PRO A 459 -8.40 -20.83 1.04
N TYR A 460 -8.61 -21.01 -0.27
CA TYR A 460 -8.52 -19.92 -1.25
C TYR A 460 -9.69 -18.94 -1.12
N PHE A 461 -10.88 -19.48 -0.82
CA PHE A 461 -12.11 -18.73 -0.58
C PHE A 461 -12.49 -18.85 0.90
N GLY A 462 -12.50 -17.74 1.62
CA GLY A 462 -12.71 -17.69 3.06
C GLY A 462 -11.48 -17.24 3.82
N GLN A 463 -11.59 -17.26 5.14
CA GLN A 463 -10.58 -16.73 6.05
C GLN A 463 -9.53 -17.77 6.40
N ARG A 464 -8.28 -17.33 6.49
CA ARG A 464 -7.18 -18.11 7.04
C ARG A 464 -7.14 -18.01 8.56
N GLU A 465 -6.72 -19.09 9.23
CA GLU A 465 -6.32 -19.04 10.64
C GLU A 465 -5.21 -18.01 10.90
N ALA A 466 -5.36 -17.20 11.95
CA ALA A 466 -4.50 -16.04 12.16
C ALA A 466 -3.02 -16.42 12.35
N GLY A 467 -2.18 -15.97 11.42
CA GLY A 467 -0.73 -16.16 11.45
C GLY A 467 -0.25 -17.49 10.87
N SER A 468 -1.14 -18.40 10.47
CA SER A 468 -0.73 -19.68 9.90
C SER A 468 -0.10 -19.50 8.51
N GLY A 469 0.89 -20.33 8.19
CA GLY A 469 1.46 -20.39 6.85
C GLY A 469 2.46 -21.52 6.71
N MET A 470 2.73 -21.97 5.49
CA MET A 470 3.76 -22.99 5.27
C MET A 470 5.17 -22.41 5.23
N LEU A 471 6.13 -23.14 5.80
CA LEU A 471 7.56 -22.86 5.73
C LEU A 471 8.36 -24.16 5.71
N GLY A 472 8.97 -24.48 4.56
CA GLY A 472 9.76 -25.69 4.36
C GLY A 472 8.96 -26.98 4.46
N GLY A 473 7.71 -27.00 4.00
CA GLY A 473 6.84 -28.17 4.04
C GLY A 473 6.04 -28.35 5.33
N GLU A 474 6.14 -27.44 6.29
CA GLU A 474 5.43 -27.51 7.57
C GLU A 474 4.59 -26.27 7.83
N VAL A 475 3.45 -26.45 8.50
CA VAL A 475 2.59 -25.35 8.94
C VAL A 475 3.22 -24.69 10.16
N VAL A 476 3.47 -23.39 10.06
CA VAL A 476 4.02 -22.56 11.14
C VAL A 476 3.07 -21.42 11.48
N ASN A 477 3.12 -20.95 12.72
CA ASN A 477 2.37 -19.77 13.14
C ASN A 477 3.29 -18.54 13.27
N TYR A 478 3.23 -17.63 12.30
CA TYR A 478 4.00 -16.38 12.27
C TYR A 478 3.61 -15.38 13.37
N ASN A 479 2.50 -15.56 14.09
CA ASN A 479 2.18 -14.75 15.27
C ASN A 479 2.93 -15.20 16.53
N GLN A 480 3.45 -16.43 16.56
CA GLN A 480 4.10 -17.04 17.73
C GLN A 480 5.53 -17.52 17.44
N MET A 481 5.99 -17.38 16.20
CA MET A 481 7.38 -17.66 15.83
C MET A 481 8.26 -16.49 16.23
N TYR A 482 9.21 -16.68 17.16
CA TYR A 482 10.16 -15.63 17.58
C TYR A 482 11.60 -15.90 17.15
N GLU A 483 11.92 -17.14 16.77
CA GLU A 483 13.27 -17.53 16.38
C GLU A 483 13.30 -18.14 14.98
N MET A 484 14.44 -17.97 14.31
CA MET A 484 14.68 -18.61 13.02
C MET A 484 14.73 -20.12 13.24
N PRO A 485 13.89 -20.89 12.56
CA PRO A 485 13.89 -22.32 12.84
C PRO A 485 15.12 -23.01 12.24
N SER A 486 15.66 -23.97 12.99
CA SER A 486 16.92 -24.64 12.69
C SER A 486 16.91 -25.33 11.33
N ARG A 487 17.94 -25.11 10.51
CA ARG A 487 18.20 -25.94 9.31
C ARG A 487 18.70 -27.32 9.77
N MET A 488 17.83 -28.33 9.90
CA MET A 488 18.34 -29.70 9.96
C MET A 488 19.11 -30.00 8.66
N HIS A 489 20.41 -30.28 8.79
CA HIS A 489 21.15 -31.00 7.75
C HIS A 489 20.64 -32.44 7.77
N SER A 490 20.17 -32.91 6.61
CA SER A 490 19.52 -34.20 6.37
C SER A 490 18.09 -34.32 6.94
N GLY A 491 17.09 -34.28 6.06
CA GLY A 491 15.68 -34.56 6.39
C GLY A 491 14.92 -33.35 6.94
N GLY A 492 14.20 -32.63 6.09
CA GLY A 492 13.49 -31.41 6.45
C GLY A 492 12.43 -31.61 7.54
N ARG A 493 12.65 -30.97 8.69
CA ARG A 493 11.61 -30.56 9.65
C ARG A 493 12.01 -29.25 10.35
N TYR A 494 11.04 -28.41 10.67
CA TYR A 494 11.17 -27.26 11.57
C TYR A 494 10.71 -27.72 12.97
N ARG A 495 11.49 -27.45 14.02
CA ARG A 495 11.02 -27.61 15.41
C ARG A 495 10.57 -26.24 15.90
N SER A 496 9.30 -26.09 16.27
CA SER A 496 8.83 -24.94 17.05
C SER A 496 9.51 -25.02 18.42
N LEU A 497 10.15 -23.94 18.87
CA LEU A 497 10.70 -23.85 20.22
C LEU A 497 9.61 -23.55 21.28
N ALA A 498 8.35 -23.46 20.86
CA ALA A 498 7.23 -23.16 21.76
C ALA A 498 6.60 -24.41 22.41
N ASP A 499 7.02 -25.63 22.06
CA ASP A 499 6.41 -26.88 22.56
C ASP A 499 7.14 -27.52 23.75
N ASP A 500 8.20 -26.91 24.29
CA ASP A 500 8.83 -27.40 25.52
C ASP A 500 8.21 -26.70 26.74
N ASP A 501 6.96 -27.05 27.05
CA ASP A 501 6.33 -26.78 28.36
C ASP A 501 6.71 -27.94 29.32
N PRO A 502 7.48 -27.73 30.40
CA PRO A 502 7.99 -28.82 31.24
C PRO A 502 6.95 -29.49 32.16
N GLU A 503 5.66 -29.12 32.11
CA GLU A 503 4.68 -29.49 33.16
C GLU A 503 3.65 -30.58 32.78
N GLN A 504 3.93 -31.45 31.80
CA GLN A 504 3.03 -32.58 31.47
C GLN A 504 3.62 -33.98 31.67
N ASN A 505 4.67 -34.15 32.47
CA ASN A 505 5.08 -35.47 32.98
C ASN A 505 5.40 -35.39 34.47
N ALA A 506 4.36 -35.34 35.31
CA ALA A 506 4.37 -35.73 36.71
C ALA A 506 3.02 -36.33 37.09
#